data_AF-A0A1J4MAF2-F1
#
_entry.id   AF-A0A1J4MAF2-F1
#
_cell.length_a   1.000
_cell.length_b   1.000
_cell.length_c   1.000
_cell.angle_alpha   90.00
_cell.angle_beta   90.00
_cell.angle_gamma   90.00
#
_symmetry.space_group_name_H-M   'P 1'
#
loop_
_entity.id
_entity.type
_entity.pdbx_description
1 polymer ?
#
loop_
_entity_poly.entity_id
_entity_poly.type
_entity_poly.pdbx_seq_one_letter_code
_entity_poly.pdbx_strand_id
1 'polypeptide(L)'
;MLDMITDRCSTVIIIILAITLNRSYTSLMILFLIGDISGHWLYMASSILTGKNSHKNVEKNMWPILKLYYSSKPLLFTLHACNEILWLTLYAQGSIHNKGTNLKQLNQIDQKFLSIIPYILYAVLPFALIKNIINFVHLFYGCNIFLDIDSENTKN
;
A
#
# COMPACT_ATOMS: atom_id res chain seq x y z
N MET A 1 -7.30 2.02 15.75
CA MET A 1 -6.39 0.89 15.46
C MET A 1 -7.11 -0.24 14.72
N LEU A 2 -8.29 -0.69 15.20
CA LEU A 2 -9.05 -1.77 14.55
C LEU A 2 -9.43 -1.48 13.09
N ASP A 3 -9.93 -0.28 12.80
CA ASP A 3 -10.28 0.18 11.46
C ASP A 3 -9.10 0.02 10.48
N MET A 4 -7.93 0.55 10.87
CA MET A 4 -6.69 0.45 10.10
C MET A 4 -6.20 -0.99 9.87
N ILE A 5 -6.37 -1.88 10.85
CA ILE A 5 -6.01 -3.29 10.69
C ILE A 5 -6.96 -3.97 9.69
N THR A 6 -8.25 -3.65 9.78
CA THR A 6 -9.29 -4.23 8.91
C THR A 6 -9.07 -3.83 7.46
N ASP A 7 -8.74 -2.57 7.21
CA ASP A 7 -8.35 -2.08 5.88
C ASP A 7 -7.17 -2.87 5.31
N ARG A 8 -6.10 -3.04 6.10
CA ARG A 8 -4.90 -3.77 5.65
C ARG A 8 -5.19 -5.24 5.37
N CYS A 9 -5.98 -5.89 6.22
CA CYS A 9 -6.43 -7.26 5.97
C CYS A 9 -7.20 -7.36 4.64
N SER A 10 -8.07 -6.38 4.34
CA SER A 10 -8.81 -6.36 3.07
C SER A 10 -7.88 -6.21 1.86
N THR A 11 -6.89 -5.30 1.92
CA THR A 11 -5.89 -5.10 0.87
C THR A 11 -5.04 -6.36 0.65
N VAL A 12 -4.63 -7.03 1.74
CA VAL A 12 -3.85 -8.28 1.67
C VAL A 12 -4.64 -9.37 0.96
N ILE A 13 -5.90 -9.57 1.34
CA ILE A 13 -6.78 -10.59 0.75
C ILE A 13 -6.92 -10.36 -0.76
N ILE A 14 -7.19 -9.13 -1.18
CA ILE A 14 -7.40 -8.85 -2.61
C ILE A 14 -6.11 -8.98 -3.42
N ILE A 15 -4.95 -8.60 -2.86
CA ILE A 15 -3.66 -8.80 -3.51
C ILE A 15 -3.38 -10.30 -3.69
N ILE A 16 -3.62 -11.12 -2.67
CA ILE A 16 -3.43 -12.58 -2.76
C ILE A 16 -4.35 -13.17 -3.83
N LEU A 17 -5.62 -12.78 -3.86
CA LEU A 17 -6.56 -13.23 -4.90
C LEU A 17 -6.08 -12.83 -6.30
N ALA A 18 -5.64 -11.58 -6.47
CA ALA A 18 -5.11 -11.11 -7.75
C ALA A 18 -3.82 -11.84 -8.18
N ILE A 19 -2.94 -12.21 -7.25
CA ILE A 19 -1.74 -13.01 -7.53
C ILE A 19 -2.11 -14.39 -8.07
N THR A 20 -3.13 -15.05 -7.50
CA THR A 20 -3.54 -16.39 -7.98
C THR A 20 -4.03 -16.38 -9.42
N LEU A 21 -4.58 -15.24 -9.88
CA LEU A 21 -5.13 -15.05 -11.22
C LEU A 21 -4.10 -14.49 -12.22
N ASN A 22 -3.18 -13.62 -11.78
CA ASN A 22 -2.23 -12.93 -12.64
C ASN A 22 -0.77 -13.22 -12.23
N ARG A 23 -0.26 -14.39 -12.63
CA ARG A 23 1.09 -14.82 -12.24
C ARG A 23 2.21 -13.90 -12.73
N SER A 24 2.00 -13.19 -13.84
CA SER A 24 3.00 -12.30 -14.46
C SER A 24 3.44 -11.13 -13.57
N TYR A 25 2.58 -10.66 -12.66
CA TYR A 25 2.86 -9.48 -11.82
C TYR A 25 3.19 -9.86 -10.37
N THR A 26 3.28 -11.15 -10.06
CA THR A 26 3.43 -11.68 -8.69
C THR A 26 4.53 -11.01 -7.89
N SER A 27 5.74 -10.89 -8.46
CA SER A 27 6.89 -10.31 -7.76
C SER A 27 6.67 -8.86 -7.35
N LEU A 28 6.03 -8.05 -8.22
CA LEU A 28 5.72 -6.66 -7.92
C LEU A 28 4.65 -6.55 -6.85
N MET A 29 3.60 -7.38 -6.94
CA MET A 29 2.52 -7.40 -5.96
C MET A 29 3.01 -7.81 -4.57
N ILE A 30 3.91 -8.80 -4.49
CA ILE A 30 4.54 -9.22 -3.24
C ILE A 30 5.41 -8.09 -2.67
N LEU A 31 6.19 -7.39 -3.50
CA LEU A 31 7.01 -6.27 -3.04
C LEU A 31 6.15 -5.15 -2.43
N PHE A 32 5.02 -4.83 -3.07
CA PHE A 32 4.09 -3.82 -2.58
C PHE A 32 3.45 -4.25 -1.25
N LEU A 33 3.06 -5.53 -1.15
CA LEU A 33 2.50 -6.11 0.07
C LEU A 33 3.50 -6.06 1.23
N ILE A 34 4.76 -6.45 0.99
CA ILE A 34 5.81 -6.42 2.00
C ILE A 34 6.04 -4.99 2.49
N GLY A 35 6.17 -4.02 1.57
CA GLY A 35 6.36 -2.62 1.92
C GLY A 35 5.20 -2.06 2.75
N ASP A 36 3.96 -2.37 2.36
CA ASP A 36 2.76 -1.91 3.06
C ASP A 36 2.64 -2.47 4.48
N ILE A 37 2.83 -3.77 4.65
CA ILE A 37 2.79 -4.43 5.96
C ILE A 37 3.97 -3.94 6.81
N SER A 38 5.20 -4.19 6.36
CA SER A 38 6.39 -3.91 7.17
C SER A 38 6.50 -2.43 7.56
N GLY A 39 6.28 -1.52 6.60
CA GLY A 39 6.36 -0.09 6.84
C GLY A 39 5.31 0.41 7.83
N HIS A 40 4.09 -0.11 7.73
CA HIS A 40 3.03 0.28 8.65
C HIS A 40 3.28 -0.24 10.07
N TRP A 41 3.60 -1.53 10.23
CA TRP A 41 3.79 -2.13 11.55
C TRP A 41 5.03 -1.57 12.26
N LEU A 42 6.14 -1.33 11.56
CA LEU A 42 7.33 -0.75 12.18
C LEU A 42 7.11 0.71 12.59
N TYR A 43 6.47 1.52 11.75
CA TYR A 43 6.12 2.90 12.11
C TYR A 43 5.14 2.98 13.29
N MET A 44 4.15 2.08 13.33
CA MET A 44 3.22 2.02 14.45
C MET A 44 3.91 1.57 15.73
N ALA A 45 4.75 0.53 15.67
CA ALA A 45 5.48 0.04 16.82
C ALA A 45 6.45 1.10 17.36
N SER A 46 7.15 1.83 16.49
CA SER A 46 8.02 2.93 16.90
C SER A 46 7.22 4.04 17.59
N SER A 47 6.07 4.41 17.04
CA SER A 47 5.18 5.41 17.63
C SER A 47 4.68 5.03 19.03
N ILE A 48 4.40 3.74 19.27
CA ILE A 48 3.99 3.23 20.58
C ILE A 48 5.15 3.28 21.59
N LEU A 49 6.36 2.91 21.17
CA LEU A 49 7.54 2.90 22.04
C LEU A 49 7.99 4.31 22.43
N THR A 50 7.94 5.26 21.49
CA THR A 50 8.20 6.68 21.79
C THR A 50 7.10 7.31 22.66
N GLY A 51 5.91 6.69 22.71
CA GLY A 51 4.70 7.12 23.43
C GLY A 51 4.77 7.16 24.97
N LYS A 52 5.97 7.17 25.57
CA LYS A 52 6.16 7.46 27.00
C LYS A 52 6.92 8.75 27.32
N ASN A 53 7.57 9.42 26.36
CA ASN A 53 8.23 10.71 26.60
C ASN A 53 8.11 11.65 25.36
N SER A 54 7.21 12.64 25.45
CA SER A 54 7.12 13.84 24.60
C SER A 54 6.55 13.70 23.17
N HIS A 55 5.22 13.81 23.05
CA HIS A 55 4.48 14.08 21.79
C HIS A 55 4.91 15.37 21.05
N LYS A 56 5.83 16.18 21.58
CA LYS A 56 6.21 17.49 21.00
C LYS A 56 7.49 17.48 20.15
N ASN A 57 8.32 16.43 20.22
CA ASN A 57 9.58 16.35 19.46
C ASN A 57 9.50 15.49 18.20
N VAL A 58 8.63 14.47 18.17
CA VAL A 58 8.53 13.54 17.02
C VAL A 58 7.97 14.23 15.78
N GLU A 59 6.97 15.12 15.93
CA GLU A 59 6.42 15.91 14.81
C GLU A 59 7.43 16.91 14.22
N LYS A 60 8.43 17.36 15.01
CA LYS A 60 9.47 18.30 14.54
C LYS A 60 10.56 17.63 13.71
N ASN A 61 10.88 16.36 13.99
CA ASN A 61 11.93 15.60 13.29
C ASN A 61 11.38 14.65 12.21
N MET A 62 10.08 14.72 11.91
CA MET A 62 9.47 13.90 10.86
C MET A 62 10.02 14.29 9.48
N TRP A 63 10.33 13.28 8.66
CA TRP A 63 10.83 13.53 7.31
C TRP A 63 9.84 14.32 6.46
N PRO A 64 10.30 15.27 5.61
CA PRO A 64 9.42 16.18 4.86
C PRO A 64 8.37 15.48 3.99
N ILE A 65 8.71 14.33 3.41
CA ILE A 65 7.82 13.53 2.57
C ILE A 65 6.64 12.94 3.38
N LEU A 66 6.89 12.46 4.59
CA LEU A 66 5.86 12.00 5.52
C LEU A 66 5.00 13.18 5.99
N LYS A 67 5.63 14.31 6.29
CA LYS A 67 4.91 15.52 6.71
C LYS A 67 3.93 15.99 5.63
N LEU A 68 4.34 16.00 4.36
CA LEU A 68 3.46 16.36 3.24
C LEU A 68 2.32 15.35 3.06
N TYR A 69 2.63 14.06 3.18
CA TYR A 69 1.64 12.98 3.11
C TYR A 69 0.54 13.12 4.18
N TYR A 70 0.92 13.47 5.42
CA TYR A 70 -0.03 13.67 6.51
C TYR A 70 -0.66 15.07 6.55
N SER A 71 -0.03 16.08 5.92
CA SER A 71 -0.54 17.45 5.91
C SER A 71 -1.80 17.63 5.08
N SER A 72 -2.07 16.75 4.12
CA SER A 72 -3.17 16.91 3.16
C SER A 72 -4.10 15.70 3.15
N LYS A 73 -5.26 15.84 3.83
CA LYS A 73 -6.31 14.81 3.86
C LYS A 73 -6.76 14.35 2.45
N PRO A 74 -6.95 15.26 1.46
CA PRO A 74 -7.34 14.84 0.11
C PRO A 74 -6.30 13.95 -0.56
N LEU A 75 -5.01 14.29 -0.42
CA LEU A 75 -3.92 13.51 -0.99
C LEU A 75 -3.85 12.11 -0.37
N LEU A 76 -3.98 12.01 0.95
CA LEU A 76 -3.99 10.74 1.67
C LEU A 76 -5.14 9.84 1.20
N PHE A 77 -6.34 10.41 1.07
CA PHE A 77 -7.50 9.69 0.55
C PHE A 77 -7.32 9.26 -0.90
N THR A 78 -6.88 10.15 -1.79
CA THR A 78 -6.66 9.84 -3.20
C THR A 78 -5.62 8.73 -3.38
N LEU A 79 -4.49 8.80 -2.68
CA LEU A 79 -3.47 7.76 -2.77
C LEU A 79 -3.97 6.40 -2.29
N HIS A 80 -4.80 6.36 -1.24
CA HIS A 80 -5.37 5.11 -0.75
C HIS A 80 -6.46 4.57 -1.68
N ALA A 81 -7.37 5.42 -2.15
CA ALA A 81 -8.42 5.06 -3.09
C ALA A 81 -7.84 4.55 -4.42
N CYS A 82 -6.83 5.22 -4.97
CA CYS A 82 -6.11 4.74 -6.15
C CYS A 82 -5.43 3.38 -5.90
N ASN A 83 -4.79 3.18 -4.75
CA ASN A 83 -4.19 1.90 -4.41
C ASN A 83 -5.23 0.76 -4.39
N GLU A 84 -6.39 0.96 -3.76
CA GLU A 84 -7.47 -0.03 -3.74
C GLU A 84 -8.05 -0.30 -5.14
N ILE A 85 -8.25 0.75 -5.94
CA ILE A 85 -8.72 0.62 -7.33
C ILE A 85 -7.73 -0.21 -8.17
N LEU A 86 -6.41 -0.07 -7.95
CA LEU A 86 -5.40 -0.86 -8.66
C LEU A 86 -5.61 -2.35 -8.42
N TRP A 87 -5.73 -2.77 -7.16
CA TRP A 87 -5.87 -4.18 -6.80
C TRP A 87 -7.21 -4.77 -7.25
N LEU A 88 -8.30 -4.01 -7.09
CA LEU A 88 -9.61 -4.37 -7.61
C LEU A 88 -9.59 -4.56 -9.13
N THR A 89 -8.93 -3.65 -9.86
CA THR A 89 -8.85 -3.72 -11.33
C THR A 89 -8.05 -4.93 -11.78
N LEU A 90 -6.89 -5.20 -11.16
CA LEU A 90 -6.07 -6.39 -11.47
C LEU A 90 -6.83 -7.70 -11.15
N TYR A 91 -7.51 -7.76 -10.00
CA TYR A 91 -8.35 -8.89 -9.64
C TYR A 91 -9.48 -9.11 -10.66
N ALA A 92 -10.19 -8.05 -11.05
CA ALA A 92 -11.28 -8.13 -12.03
C ALA A 92 -10.78 -8.57 -13.41
N GLN A 93 -9.64 -8.01 -13.86
CA GLN A 93 -9.00 -8.41 -15.12
C GLN A 93 -8.67 -9.90 -15.13
N GLY A 94 -8.01 -10.39 -14.06
CA GLY A 94 -7.65 -11.80 -13.93
C GLY A 94 -8.87 -12.71 -13.86
N SER A 95 -9.92 -12.28 -13.16
CA SER A 95 -11.16 -13.04 -13.02
C SER A 95 -11.89 -13.21 -14.35
N ILE A 96 -11.93 -12.15 -15.17
CA ILE A 96 -12.56 -12.20 -16.50
C ILE A 96 -11.72 -13.05 -17.46
N HIS A 97 -10.39 -12.92 -17.43
CA HIS A 97 -9.52 -13.74 -18.26
C HIS A 97 -9.64 -15.24 -17.93
N ASN A 98 -9.85 -15.60 -16.67
CA ASN A 98 -10.02 -16.99 -16.26
C ASN A 98 -11.39 -17.60 -16.69
N LYS A 99 -12.41 -16.77 -16.96
CA LYS A 99 -13.72 -17.25 -17.46
C LYS A 99 -13.66 -17.80 -18.89
N GLY A 100 -12.68 -17.39 -19.69
CA GLY A 100 -12.57 -17.80 -21.08
C GLY A 100 -11.14 -17.67 -21.59
N THR A 101 -10.56 -18.79 -22.04
CA THR A 101 -9.20 -18.84 -22.58
C THR A 101 -9.02 -18.03 -23.86
N ASN A 102 -10.11 -17.76 -24.59
CA ASN A 102 -10.13 -16.90 -25.77
C ASN A 102 -11.07 -15.70 -25.59
N LEU A 103 -10.62 -14.50 -25.96
CA LEU A 103 -11.42 -13.26 -25.90
C LEU A 103 -12.77 -13.39 -26.63
N LYS A 104 -12.82 -14.18 -27.72
CA LYS A 104 -14.04 -14.41 -28.51
C LYS A 104 -15.12 -15.22 -27.78
N GLN A 105 -14.79 -15.93 -26.71
CA GLN A 105 -15.74 -16.69 -25.88
C GLN A 105 -16.37 -15.84 -24.77
N LEU A 106 -15.88 -14.63 -24.55
CA LEU A 106 -16.40 -13.71 -23.54
C LEU A 106 -17.63 -12.94 -24.05
N ASN A 107 -18.49 -12.55 -23.12
CA ASN A 107 -19.62 -11.67 -23.42
C ASN A 107 -19.15 -10.29 -23.90
N GLN A 108 -19.97 -9.59 -24.69
CA GLN A 108 -19.61 -8.26 -25.21
C GLN A 108 -19.28 -7.25 -24.11
N ILE A 109 -19.94 -7.35 -22.94
CA ILE A 109 -19.68 -6.49 -21.77
C ILE A 109 -18.27 -6.73 -21.23
N ASP A 110 -17.88 -7.99 -21.07
CA ASP A 110 -16.56 -8.39 -20.56
C ASP A 110 -15.43 -7.95 -21.51
N GLN A 111 -15.64 -8.08 -22.83
CA GLN A 111 -14.69 -7.61 -23.84
C GLN A 111 -14.49 -6.08 -23.80
N LYS A 112 -15.58 -5.32 -23.66
CA LYS A 112 -15.52 -3.86 -23.50
C LYS A 112 -14.80 -3.48 -22.21
N PHE A 113 -15.10 -4.17 -21.11
CA PHE A 113 -14.45 -3.92 -19.83
C PHE A 113 -12.94 -4.18 -19.90
N LEU A 114 -12.51 -5.32 -20.46
CA LEU A 114 -11.09 -5.61 -20.68
C LEU A 114 -10.38 -4.56 -21.54
N SER A 115 -11.09 -3.95 -22.49
CA SER A 115 -10.54 -2.90 -23.35
C SER A 115 -10.31 -1.58 -22.59
N ILE A 116 -11.06 -1.33 -21.52
CA ILE A 116 -10.96 -0.10 -20.71
C ILE A 116 -9.91 -0.23 -19.59
N ILE A 117 -9.69 -1.45 -19.08
CA ILE A 117 -8.74 -1.73 -17.99
C ILE A 117 -7.36 -1.09 -18.17
N PRO A 118 -6.68 -1.15 -19.33
CA PRO A 118 -5.36 -0.56 -19.49
C PRO A 118 -5.33 0.95 -19.22
N TYR A 119 -6.38 1.67 -19.57
CA TYR A 119 -6.48 3.12 -19.31
C TYR A 119 -6.67 3.42 -17.83
N ILE A 120 -7.47 2.60 -17.13
CA ILE A 120 -7.65 2.69 -15.68
C ILE A 120 -6.31 2.42 -14.98
N LEU A 121 -5.62 1.35 -15.36
CA LEU A 121 -4.31 1.01 -14.81
C LEU A 121 -3.30 2.13 -15.06
N TYR A 122 -3.23 2.68 -16.26
CA TYR A 122 -2.32 3.79 -16.57
C TYR A 122 -2.58 5.03 -15.70
N ALA A 123 -3.84 5.37 -15.45
CA ALA A 123 -4.21 6.51 -14.61
C ALA A 123 -3.88 6.28 -13.12
N VAL A 124 -4.06 5.06 -12.61
CA VAL A 124 -4.00 4.74 -11.18
C VAL A 124 -2.61 4.29 -10.72
N LEU A 125 -1.85 3.63 -11.60
CA LEU A 125 -0.50 3.12 -11.32
C LEU A 125 0.47 4.17 -10.74
N PRO A 126 0.58 5.43 -11.25
CA PRO A 126 1.50 6.40 -10.67
C PRO A 126 1.18 6.73 -9.22
N PHE A 127 -0.11 6.83 -8.87
CA PHE A 127 -0.54 7.11 -7.49
C PHE A 127 -0.24 5.92 -6.56
N ALA A 128 -0.49 4.69 -7.02
CA ALA A 128 -0.15 3.50 -6.26
C ALA A 128 1.37 3.34 -6.05
N LEU A 129 2.19 3.68 -7.05
CA LEU A 129 3.65 3.71 -6.92
C LEU A 129 4.10 4.73 -5.87
N ILE A 130 3.57 5.95 -5.91
CA ILE A 130 3.86 6.99 -4.90
C ILE A 130 3.46 6.47 -3.51
N LYS A 131 2.27 5.88 -3.38
CA LYS A 131 1.81 5.32 -2.10
C LYS A 131 2.75 4.24 -1.58
N ASN A 132 3.22 3.34 -2.45
CA ASN A 132 4.13 2.29 -2.07
C ASN A 132 5.52 2.83 -1.69
N ILE A 133 6.04 3.83 -2.40
CA ILE A 133 7.27 4.53 -2.00
C ILE A 133 7.11 5.07 -0.58
N ILE A 134 6.00 5.76 -0.28
CA ILE A 134 5.73 6.30 1.06
C ILE A 134 5.68 5.19 2.12
N ASN A 135 5.16 4.00 1.80
CA ASN A 135 5.18 2.86 2.72
C ASN A 135 6.62 2.42 3.05
N PHE A 136 7.51 2.37 2.05
CA PHE A 136 8.94 2.14 2.31
C PHE A 136 9.58 3.28 3.11
N VAL A 137 9.17 4.54 2.89
CA VAL A 137 9.66 5.63 3.73
C VAL A 137 9.21 5.45 5.19
N HIS A 138 7.96 5.03 5.44
CA HIS A 138 7.51 4.67 6.79
C HIS A 138 8.36 3.55 7.41
N LEU A 139 8.71 2.54 6.61
CA LEU A 139 9.60 1.47 7.04
C LEU A 139 10.95 2.01 7.54
N PHE A 140 11.65 2.76 6.70
CA PHE A 140 12.98 3.29 7.06
C PHE A 140 12.91 4.30 8.21
N TYR A 141 11.89 5.15 8.23
CA TYR A 141 11.70 6.11 9.32
C TYR A 141 11.42 5.41 10.65
N GLY A 142 10.56 4.38 10.65
CA GLY A 142 10.31 3.55 11.83
C GLY A 142 11.59 2.88 12.34
N CYS A 143 12.38 2.27 11.45
CA CYS A 143 13.67 1.68 11.82
C CYS A 143 14.64 2.67 12.47
N ASN A 144 14.72 3.90 11.97
CA ASN A 144 15.60 4.92 12.57
C ASN A 144 15.17 5.28 14.00
N ILE A 145 13.87 5.44 14.25
CA ILE A 145 13.37 5.68 15.60
C ILE A 145 13.72 4.52 16.54
N PHE A 146 13.61 3.27 16.06
CA PHE A 146 14.00 2.09 16.84
C PHE A 146 15.48 2.09 17.19
N LEU A 147 16.36 2.42 16.24
CA LEU A 147 17.80 2.51 16.48
C LEU A 147 18.14 3.60 17.50
N ASP A 148 17.47 4.75 17.43
CA ASP A 148 17.67 5.83 18.39
C ASP A 148 17.31 5.37 19.81
N ILE A 149 16.15 4.72 19.98
CA ILE A 149 15.70 4.18 21.26
C ILE A 149 16.68 3.13 21.82
N ASP A 150 17.17 2.22 20.96
CA ASP A 150 18.10 1.16 21.38
C ASP A 150 19.47 1.74 21.78
N SER A 151 19.92 2.79 21.09
CA SER A 151 21.15 3.52 21.42
C SER A 151 21.07 4.28 22.74
N GLU A 152 19.88 4.74 23.14
CA GLU A 152 19.64 5.38 24.43
C GLU A 152 19.62 4.35 25.56
N ASN A 153 19.00 3.19 25.33
CA ASN A 153 18.94 2.11 26.32
C ASN A 153 20.31 1.50 26.64
N THR A 154 21.24 1.47 25.69
CA THR A 154 22.61 0.95 25.90
C THR A 154 23.54 1.92 26.62
N LYS A 155 23.18 3.20 26.72
CA LYS A 155 23.96 4.22 27.45
C LYS A 155 23.56 4.35 28.93
N ASN A 156 22.43 3.77 29.32
CA ASN A 156 21.90 3.74 30.70
C ASN A 156 22.23 2.40 31.37
#